data_AF-A0A564I407-F1
#
_entry.id   AF-A0A564I407-F1
#
_cell.length_a   1.000
_cell.length_b   1.000
_cell.length_c   1.000
_cell.angle_alpha   90.00
_cell.angle_beta   90.00
_cell.angle_gamma   90.00
#
_symmetry.space_group_name_H-M   'P 1'
#
loop_
_entity.id
_entity.type
_entity.pdbx_description
1 polymer ?
#
loop_
_entity_poly.entity_id
_entity_poly.type
_entity_poly.pdbx_seq_one_letter_code
_entity_poly.pdbx_strand_id
1 'polypeptide(L)'
;MPRRIKILLIGTLAASSCCLWSSTVQALEFKNAFGSINAGYADWNSGFVNVHRGEVWKATTDFGVNFREAEFYSFFESNVLNHPVAGRNHTVSAMTHVRLFDSDYTF
;
A
#
# COMPACT_ATOMS: atom_id res chain seq x y z
N MET A 1 51.14 -0.43 -26.65
CA MET A 1 50.29 -1.41 -25.95
C MET A 1 50.02 -2.61 -26.84
N PRO A 2 50.16 -3.86 -26.35
CA PRO A 2 49.96 -5.09 -27.14
C PRO A 2 48.51 -5.22 -27.62
N ARG A 3 48.31 -5.69 -28.85
CA ARG A 3 46.99 -5.90 -29.48
C ARG A 3 46.04 -6.76 -28.63
N ARG A 4 46.59 -7.71 -27.86
CA ARG A 4 45.86 -8.56 -26.90
C ARG A 4 45.24 -7.78 -25.74
N ILE A 5 45.90 -6.75 -25.23
CA ILE A 5 45.39 -5.95 -24.10
C ILE A 5 44.21 -5.08 -24.54
N LYS A 6 44.25 -4.52 -25.76
CA LYS A 6 43.14 -3.74 -26.32
C LYS A 6 41.87 -4.59 -26.52
N ILE A 7 42.03 -5.81 -27.02
CA ILE A 7 40.89 -6.74 -27.23
C ILE A 7 40.29 -7.15 -25.88
N LEU A 8 41.14 -7.46 -24.90
CA LEU A 8 40.69 -7.82 -23.56
C LEU A 8 39.88 -6.67 -22.92
N LEU A 9 40.39 -5.43 -23.01
CA LEU A 9 39.76 -4.24 -22.45
C LEU A 9 38.41 -3.92 -23.11
N ILE A 10 38.32 -4.04 -24.45
CA ILE A 10 37.07 -3.85 -25.19
C ILE A 10 36.06 -4.95 -24.82
N GLY A 11 36.52 -6.19 -24.67
CA GLY A 11 35.69 -7.30 -24.22
C GLY A 11 35.09 -7.08 -22.83
N THR A 12 35.90 -6.62 -21.86
CA THR A 12 35.39 -6.31 -20.51
C THR A 12 34.48 -5.09 -20.47
N LEU A 13 34.74 -4.06 -21.28
CA LEU A 13 33.86 -2.90 -21.42
C LEU A 13 32.50 -3.31 -22.01
N ALA A 14 32.49 -4.13 -23.06
CA ALA A 14 31.26 -4.61 -23.69
C ALA A 14 30.44 -5.54 -22.77
N ALA A 15 31.11 -6.44 -22.03
CA ALA A 15 30.45 -7.31 -21.05
C ALA A 15 29.84 -6.50 -19.89
N SER A 16 30.58 -5.51 -19.37
CA SER A 16 30.10 -4.62 -18.31
C SER A 16 28.90 -3.79 -18.76
N SER A 17 28.90 -3.30 -20.01
CA SER A 17 27.74 -2.56 -20.54
C SER A 17 26.50 -3.43 -20.71
N CYS A 18 26.66 -4.73 -20.99
CA CYS A 18 25.53 -5.65 -21.13
C CYS A 18 24.86 -5.94 -19.78
N CYS A 19 25.65 -6.07 -18.70
CA CYS A 19 25.13 -6.27 -17.35
C CYS A 19 24.40 -5.01 -16.82
N LEU A 20 24.88 -3.81 -17.13
CA LEU A 20 24.26 -2.54 -16.69
C LEU A 20 22.89 -2.25 -17.33
N TRP A 21 22.56 -2.91 -18.45
CA TRP A 21 21.28 -2.77 -19.15
C TRP A 21 20.32 -3.94 -18.86
N SER A 22 20.76 -4.93 -18.08
CA SER A 22 20.00 -6.18 -17.81
C SER A 22 19.17 -6.13 -16.52
N SER A 23 19.12 -5.01 -15.82
CA SER A 23 18.11 -4.78 -14.79
C SER A 23 16.74 -4.68 -15.46
N THR A 24 16.12 -5.84 -15.64
CA THR A 24 14.70 -5.96 -15.94
C THR A 24 13.96 -5.30 -14.78
N VAL A 25 13.53 -4.06 -14.98
CA VAL A 25 12.41 -3.52 -14.22
C VAL A 25 11.22 -4.38 -14.62
N GLN A 26 10.94 -5.43 -13.85
CA GLN A 26 9.65 -6.11 -13.93
C GLN A 26 8.61 -5.12 -13.41
N ALA A 27 8.13 -4.26 -14.29
CA ALA A 27 7.00 -3.39 -13.99
C ALA A 27 5.78 -4.29 -13.81
N LEU A 28 5.10 -4.19 -12.65
CA LEU A 28 3.81 -4.84 -12.49
C LEU A 28 2.84 -4.32 -13.55
N GLU A 29 2.08 -5.22 -14.17
CA GLU A 29 1.15 -4.84 -15.23
C GLU A 29 -0.10 -4.22 -14.60
N PHE A 30 -0.23 -2.89 -14.67
CA PHE A 30 -1.36 -2.16 -14.09
C PHE A 30 -2.69 -2.57 -14.75
N LYS A 31 -3.70 -2.89 -13.92
CA LYS A 31 -5.07 -3.16 -14.38
C LYS A 31 -6.02 -2.01 -14.08
N ASN A 32 -6.11 -1.60 -12.82
CA ASN A 32 -6.94 -0.48 -12.40
C ASN A 32 -6.50 0.07 -11.03
N ALA A 33 -7.01 1.26 -10.72
CA ALA A 33 -6.97 1.84 -9.39
C ALA A 33 -8.39 2.20 -8.97
N PHE A 34 -8.64 2.14 -7.67
CA PHE A 34 -9.90 2.51 -7.06
C PHE A 34 -9.62 3.18 -5.72
N GLY A 35 -10.62 3.86 -5.19
CA GLY A 35 -10.55 4.48 -3.89
C GLY A 35 -11.74 5.38 -3.64
N SER A 36 -11.93 5.74 -2.39
CA SER A 36 -12.99 6.64 -1.99
C SER A 36 -12.56 7.47 -0.78
N ILE A 37 -13.19 8.63 -0.63
CA ILE A 37 -13.10 9.46 0.57
C ILE A 37 -14.51 9.63 1.07
N ASN A 38 -14.74 9.32 2.34
CA ASN A 38 -16.03 9.46 2.97
C ASN A 38 -15.88 10.26 4.25
N ALA A 39 -16.83 11.15 4.50
CA ALA A 39 -16.97 11.82 5.78
C ALA A 39 -18.43 11.75 6.18
N GLY A 40 -18.68 11.52 7.46
CA GLY A 40 -20.03 11.36 7.95
C GLY A 40 -20.11 11.37 9.46
N TYR A 41 -21.34 11.30 9.91
CA TYR A 41 -21.69 11.23 11.31
C TYR A 41 -22.40 9.91 11.57
N ALA A 42 -22.00 9.23 12.64
CA ALA A 42 -22.61 7.97 13.03
C ALA A 42 -22.98 7.99 14.52
N ASP A 43 -24.21 7.59 14.81
CA ASP A 43 -24.63 7.28 16.17
C ASP A 43 -24.27 5.83 16.49
N TRP A 44 -23.23 5.63 17.29
CA TRP A 44 -22.79 4.30 17.73
C TRP A 44 -23.72 3.68 18.78
N ASN A 45 -24.74 4.40 19.23
CA ASN A 45 -25.80 3.87 20.10
C ASN A 45 -27.00 3.36 19.28
N SER A 46 -27.00 3.54 17.96
CA SER A 46 -28.12 3.08 17.13
C SER A 46 -28.32 1.57 17.25
N GLY A 47 -29.51 1.17 17.71
CA GLY A 47 -29.90 -0.23 17.91
C GLY A 47 -29.49 -0.85 19.26
N PHE A 48 -28.85 -0.10 20.16
CA PHE A 48 -28.43 -0.59 21.48
C PHE A 48 -28.97 0.28 22.62
N VAL A 49 -29.42 -0.34 23.71
CA VAL A 49 -29.88 0.37 24.91
C VAL A 49 -28.71 0.52 25.89
N ASN A 50 -28.44 1.76 26.33
CA ASN A 50 -27.51 2.11 27.43
C ASN A 50 -26.02 1.75 27.22
N VAL A 51 -25.51 1.81 26.00
CA VAL A 51 -24.06 1.55 25.75
C VAL A 51 -23.15 2.75 26.00
N HIS A 52 -23.71 3.96 26.18
CA HIS A 52 -22.96 5.21 26.42
C HIS A 52 -21.73 5.39 25.50
N ARG A 53 -21.81 4.88 24.26
CA ARG A 53 -20.71 4.92 23.28
C ARG A 53 -20.62 6.26 22.57
N GLY A 54 -21.70 7.04 22.66
CA GLY A 54 -21.78 8.39 22.12
C GLY A 54 -21.89 8.41 20.61
N GLU A 55 -21.70 9.59 20.07
CA GLU A 55 -21.81 9.88 18.65
C GLU A 55 -20.42 10.16 18.11
N VAL A 56 -20.20 9.89 16.82
CA VAL A 56 -18.88 10.00 16.22
C VAL A 56 -18.93 10.73 14.88
N TRP A 57 -17.99 11.65 14.70
CA TRP A 57 -17.62 12.13 13.38
C TRP A 57 -16.55 11.22 12.81
N LYS A 58 -16.81 10.65 11.65
CA LYS A 58 -15.92 9.71 10.97
C LYS A 58 -15.47 10.29 9.64
N ALA A 59 -14.17 10.23 9.40
CA ALA A 59 -13.57 10.44 8.09
C ALA A 59 -12.80 9.18 7.70
N THR A 60 -13.08 8.64 6.52
CA THR A 60 -12.36 7.51 5.94
C THR A 60 -11.80 7.86 4.59
N THR A 61 -10.66 7.26 4.26
CA THR A 61 -10.14 7.22 2.90
C THR A 61 -9.62 5.83 2.63
N ASP A 62 -9.90 5.33 1.44
CA ASP A 62 -9.37 4.07 0.97
C ASP A 62 -8.81 4.24 -0.44
N PHE A 63 -7.75 3.47 -0.72
CA PHE A 63 -7.22 3.38 -2.05
C PHE A 63 -6.71 1.97 -2.31
N GLY A 64 -6.86 1.53 -3.55
CA GLY A 64 -6.34 0.26 -3.99
C GLY A 64 -5.87 0.32 -5.43
N VAL A 65 -4.91 -0.55 -5.73
CA VAL A 65 -4.34 -0.72 -7.06
C VAL A 65 -4.28 -2.21 -7.35
N ASN A 66 -4.89 -2.59 -8.46
CA ASN A 66 -4.78 -3.92 -9.01
C ASN A 66 -3.76 -3.92 -10.12
N PHE A 67 -2.79 -4.81 -9.98
CA PHE A 67 -1.91 -5.23 -11.06
C PHE A 67 -2.34 -6.62 -11.53
N ARG A 68 -1.69 -7.13 -12.58
CA ARG A 68 -1.89 -8.50 -13.01
C ARG A 68 -1.35 -9.50 -12.00
N GLU A 69 -0.24 -9.19 -11.35
CA GLU A 69 0.50 -10.09 -10.46
C GLU A 69 0.19 -9.87 -8.97
N ALA A 70 -0.35 -8.70 -8.61
CA ALA A 70 -0.57 -8.33 -7.21
C ALA A 70 -1.75 -7.36 -7.04
N GLU A 71 -2.23 -7.29 -5.81
CA GLU A 71 -3.18 -6.31 -5.33
C GLU A 71 -2.59 -5.59 -4.12
N PHE A 72 -2.73 -4.27 -4.13
CA PHE A 72 -2.47 -3.41 -2.98
C PHE A 72 -3.78 -2.73 -2.59
N TYR A 73 -4.10 -2.72 -1.30
CA TYR A 73 -5.22 -1.97 -0.75
C TYR A 73 -4.83 -1.33 0.57
N SER A 74 -5.25 -0.09 0.82
CA SER A 74 -5.05 0.58 2.08
C SER A 74 -6.30 1.35 2.48
N PHE A 75 -6.54 1.40 3.78
CA PHE A 75 -7.67 2.04 4.41
C PHE A 75 -7.19 2.86 5.60
N PHE A 76 -7.68 4.09 5.70
CA PHE A 76 -7.45 4.98 6.82
C PHE A 76 -8.80 5.47 7.37
N GLU A 77 -8.92 5.46 8.69
CA GLU A 77 -10.09 5.94 9.42
C GLU A 77 -9.68 6.86 10.57
N SER A 78 -10.34 8.01 10.67
CA SER A 78 -10.21 8.98 11.74
C SER A 78 -11.59 9.23 12.35
N ASN A 79 -11.70 9.05 13.65
CA ASN A 79 -12.95 9.18 14.39
C ASN A 79 -12.79 10.20 15.51
N VAL A 80 -13.65 11.21 15.57
CA VAL A 80 -13.78 12.14 16.69
C VAL A 80 -15.05 11.81 17.46
N LEU A 81 -14.89 11.41 18.72
CA LEU A 81 -16.01 11.09 19.60
C LEU A 81 -16.57 12.36 20.22
N ASN A 82 -17.89 12.44 20.37
CA ASN A 82 -18.56 13.56 21.02
C ASN A 82 -18.30 13.66 22.54
N HIS A 83 -17.71 12.62 23.13
CA HIS A 83 -17.24 12.61 24.52
C HIS A 83 -16.03 11.66 24.68
N PRO A 84 -15.23 11.80 25.75
CA PRO A 84 -14.09 10.92 25.98
C PRO A 84 -14.52 9.50 26.39
N VAL A 85 -14.00 8.48 25.70
CA VAL A 85 -14.11 7.07 26.08
C VAL A 85 -12.73 6.57 26.50
N ALA A 86 -12.62 6.08 27.75
CA ALA A 86 -11.32 5.68 28.33
C ALA A 86 -10.23 6.76 28.18
N GLY A 87 -10.59 8.03 28.39
CA GLY A 87 -9.68 9.18 28.29
C GLY A 87 -9.33 9.62 26.85
N ARG A 88 -9.94 9.02 25.83
CA ARG A 88 -9.70 9.34 24.41
C ARG A 88 -10.96 9.89 23.76
N ASN A 89 -10.85 11.00 23.05
CA ASN A 89 -11.92 11.58 22.22
C ASN A 89 -11.62 11.49 20.71
N HIS A 90 -10.51 10.84 20.35
CA HIS A 90 -10.09 10.64 18.97
C HIS A 90 -9.47 9.25 18.81
N THR A 91 -9.81 8.57 17.72
CA THR A 91 -9.16 7.30 17.34
C THR A 91 -8.79 7.33 15.87
N VAL A 92 -7.60 6.81 15.56
CA VAL A 92 -7.13 6.62 14.19
C VAL A 92 -6.85 5.13 13.98
N SER A 93 -7.25 4.63 12.82
CA SER A 93 -6.89 3.29 12.34
C SER A 93 -6.33 3.39 10.93
N ALA A 94 -5.29 2.63 10.65
CA ALA A 94 -4.74 2.48 9.32
C ALA A 94 -4.47 0.98 9.09
N MET A 95 -4.90 0.49 7.94
CA MET A 95 -4.71 -0.90 7.54
C MET A 95 -4.24 -0.94 6.10
N THR A 96 -3.29 -1.82 5.81
CA THR A 96 -2.83 -2.09 4.46
C THR A 96 -2.84 -3.59 4.24
N HIS A 97 -3.35 -3.98 3.09
CA HIS A 97 -3.39 -5.34 2.60
C HIS A 97 -2.58 -5.41 1.30
N VAL A 98 -1.69 -6.39 1.22
CA VAL A 98 -0.94 -6.71 0.00
C VAL A 98 -1.13 -8.19 -0.28
N ARG A 99 -1.52 -8.50 -1.52
CA ARG A 99 -1.73 -9.86 -1.99
C ARG A 99 -0.96 -10.09 -3.27
N LEU A 100 -0.13 -11.12 -3.29
CA LEU A 100 0.62 -11.59 -4.45
C LEU A 100 -0.08 -12.85 -4.97
N PHE A 101 -0.62 -12.84 -6.19
CA PHE A 101 -1.57 -13.88 -6.62
C PHE A 101 -0.96 -15.28 -6.79
N ASP A 102 0.32 -15.35 -7.13
CA ASP A 102 1.06 -16.60 -7.38
C ASP A 102 2.25 -16.79 -6.41
N SER A 103 2.21 -16.15 -5.23
CA SER A 103 3.28 -16.29 -4.25
C SER A 103 3.15 -17.57 -3.42
N ASP A 104 4.25 -18.31 -3.28
CA ASP A 104 4.42 -19.47 -2.40
C ASP A 104 4.86 -19.08 -0.96
N TYR A 105 4.74 -17.80 -0.61
CA TYR A 105 5.15 -17.29 0.69
C TYR A 105 4.27 -17.88 1.81
N THR A 106 4.89 -18.62 2.72
CA THR A 106 4.28 -19.19 3.93
C THR A 106 4.93 -18.57 5.17
N PHE A 107 4.11 -18.27 6.18
CA PHE A 107 4.50 -17.58 7.44
C PHE A 107 5.07 -18.54 8.49
#